data_AF-A0A9D4RJY6-F1
#
_entry.id   AF-A0A9D4RJY6-F1
#
_cell.length_a   1.000
_cell.length_b   1.000
_cell.length_c   1.000
_cell.angle_alpha   90.00
_cell.angle_beta   90.00
_cell.angle_gamma   90.00
#
_symmetry.space_group_name_H-M   'P 1'
#
loop_
_entity.id
_entity.type
_entity.pdbx_description
1 polymer ?
#
loop_
_entity_poly.entity_id
_entity_poly.type
_entity_poly.pdbx_seq_one_letter_code
_entity_poly.pdbx_strand_id
1 'polypeptide(L)' 'MCNPTEVTLFVLCSGLRGLINLGNTCFMNTIVQALIHTPVLREYFLADRHVCQLLKEENEQCLVCELSSIFQEVS' A
#
# COMPACT_ATOMS: atom_id res chain seq x y z
N MET A 1 10.96 -24.02 12.74
CA MET A 1 10.31 -24.63 11.57
C MET A 1 8.84 -24.23 11.64
N CYS A 2 8.42 -23.20 10.88
CA CYS A 2 7.00 -22.82 10.81
C CYS A 2 6.27 -23.75 9.83
N ASN A 3 5.06 -24.16 10.19
CA ASN A 3 4.25 -25.11 9.45
C ASN A 3 3.72 -24.47 8.15
N PRO A 4 3.72 -25.15 6.98
CA PRO A 4 3.31 -24.55 5.70
C PRO A 4 1.87 -24.02 5.69
N THR A 5 0.98 -24.61 6.48
CA THR A 5 -0.42 -24.20 6.61
C THR A 5 -0.60 -22.89 7.38
N GLU A 6 0.25 -22.60 8.37
CA GLU A 6 0.25 -21.30 9.06
C GLU A 6 0.78 -20.20 8.15
N VAL A 7 1.77 -20.49 7.30
CA VAL A 7 2.31 -19.52 6.33
C VAL A 7 1.24 -19.10 5.32
N THR A 8 0.44 -20.04 4.80
CA THR A 8 -0.65 -19.70 3.86
C THR A 8 -1.73 -18.83 4.51
N LEU A 9 -2.11 -19.13 5.75
CA LEU A 9 -3.09 -18.32 6.49
C LEU A 9 -2.53 -16.93 6.83
N PHE A 10 -1.26 -16.84 7.20
CA PHE A 10 -0.60 -15.56 7.50
C PHE A 10 -0.54 -14.65 6.26
N VAL A 11 -0.21 -15.21 5.09
CA VAL A 11 -0.21 -14.47 3.81
C VAL A 11 -1.60 -13.94 3.44
N LEU A 12 -2.67 -14.68 3.76
CA LEU A 12 -4.05 -14.23 3.54
C LEU A 12 -4.45 -13.07 4.47
N CYS A 13 -3.87 -12.98 5.67
CA CYS A 13 -4.21 -11.98 6.68
C CYS A 13 -3.33 -10.71 6.60
N SER A 14 -2.12 -10.82 6.04
CA SER A 14 -1.23 -9.68 5.76
C SER A 14 -1.90 -8.67 4.84
N GLY A 15 -1.89 -7.38 5.19
CA GLY A 15 -2.56 -6.33 4.42
C GLY A 15 -4.00 -6.02 4.84
N LEU A 16 -4.65 -6.83 5.69
CA LEU A 16 -6.03 -6.57 6.14
C LEU A 16 -6.04 -5.61 7.34
N ARG A 17 -5.85 -4.33 7.05
CA ARG A 17 -5.95 -3.24 8.03
C ARG A 17 -6.92 -2.18 7.54
N GLY A 18 -7.83 -1.74 8.40
CA GLY A 18 -8.72 -0.61 8.09
C GLY A 18 -8.01 0.74 8.17
N LEU A 19 -8.48 1.71 7.39
CA LEU A 19 -8.06 3.11 7.48
C LEU A 19 -9.02 3.91 8.36
N ILE A 20 -8.46 4.75 9.24
CA ILE A 20 -9.24 5.64 10.11
C ILE A 20 -9.90 6.70 9.23
N ASN A 21 -11.20 6.94 9.42
CA ASN A 21 -11.90 8.05 8.79
C ASN A 21 -11.65 9.32 9.61
N LEU A 22 -10.90 10.28 9.05
CA LEU A 22 -10.57 11.56 9.66
C LEU A 22 -11.61 12.66 9.34
N GLY A 23 -12.80 12.28 8.86
CA GLY A 23 -13.86 13.18 8.40
C GLY A 23 -13.79 13.41 6.89
N ASN A 24 -14.87 13.11 6.16
CA ASN A 24 -14.97 13.18 4.70
C ASN A 24 -13.87 12.43 3.91
N THR A 25 -13.10 11.56 4.55
CA THR A 25 -12.01 10.78 3.92
C THR A 25 -12.45 9.37 3.56
N CYS A 26 -13.69 8.97 3.85
CA CYS A 26 -14.19 7.61 3.55
C CYS A 26 -14.08 7.25 2.06
N PHE A 27 -14.28 8.22 1.16
CA PHE A 27 -14.08 8.04 -0.28
C PHE A 27 -12.63 7.70 -0.62
N MET A 28 -11.67 8.39 0.01
CA MET A 28 -10.26 8.10 -0.20
C MET A 28 -9.86 6.77 0.43
N ASN A 29 -10.39 6.46 1.61
CA ASN A 29 -10.15 5.20 2.30
C ASN A 29 -10.57 4.00 1.43
N THR A 30 -11.74 4.06 0.77
CA THR A 30 -12.17 2.96 -0.11
C THR A 30 -11.31 2.82 -1.36
N ILE A 31 -10.84 3.93 -1.93
CA ILE A 31 -9.91 3.92 -3.08
C ILE A 31 -8.57 3.27 -2.68
N VAL A 32 -7.97 3.72 -1.58
CA VAL A 32 -6.67 3.21 -1.13
C VAL A 32 -6.75 1.71 -0.83
N GLN A 33 -7.83 1.27 -0.18
CA GLN A 33 -8.06 -0.17 0.09
C GLN A 33 -8.22 -0.98 -1.22
N ALA A 34 -8.94 -0.47 -2.21
CA ALA A 34 -9.08 -1.14 -3.50
C ALA A 34 -7.72 -1.27 -4.23
N LEU A 35 -6.87 -0.25 -4.16
CA LEU A 35 -5.52 -0.28 -4.74
C LEU A 35 -4.63 -1.32 -4.03
N ILE A 36 -4.60 -1.32 -2.69
CA ILE A 36 -3.80 -2.27 -1.88
C ILE A 36 -4.20 -3.72 -2.16
N HIS A 37 -5.51 -3.96 -2.29
CA HIS A 37 -6.05 -5.30 -2.55
C HIS A 37 -6.06 -5.70 -4.04
N THR A 38 -5.41 -4.92 -4.91
CA THR A 38 -5.17 -5.29 -6.31
C THR A 38 -3.78 -5.92 -6.43
N PRO A 39 -3.65 -7.26 -6.67
CA PRO A 39 -2.37 -7.97 -6.60
C PRO A 39 -1.26 -7.38 -7.48
N VAL A 40 -1.59 -6.98 -8.71
CA VAL A 40 -0.62 -6.40 -9.67
C VAL A 40 -0.05 -5.08 -9.15
N LEU A 41 -0.89 -4.23 -8.54
CA LEU A 41 -0.43 -2.98 -7.96
C LEU A 41 0.39 -3.22 -6.70
N ARG A 42 -0.07 -4.13 -5.83
CA ARG A 42 0.68 -4.54 -4.64
C ARG A 42 2.09 -5.00 -4.99
N GLU A 43 2.23 -5.89 -5.98
CA GLU A 43 3.54 -6.36 -6.43
C GLU A 43 4.40 -5.23 -7.03
N TYR A 44 3.80 -4.30 -7.77
CA TYR A 44 4.50 -3.15 -8.33
C TYR A 44 5.10 -2.26 -7.23
N PHE A 45 4.30 -1.91 -6.22
CA PHE A 45 4.71 -1.02 -5.13
C PHE A 45 5.69 -1.70 -4.16
N LEU A 46 5.52 -3.00 -3.88
CA LEU A 46 6.45 -3.75 -3.03
C LEU A 46 7.81 -4.03 -3.69
N ALA A 47 7.86 -4.05 -5.03
CA ALA A 47 9.10 -4.22 -5.77
C ALA A 47 9.84 -2.90 -6.06
N ASP A 48 9.38 -1.78 -5.49
CA ASP A 48 9.97 -0.44 -5.63
C ASP A 48 10.28 -0.04 -7.09
N ARG A 49 9.33 -0.34 -7.99
CA ARG A 49 9.51 -0.14 -9.44
C ARG A 49 9.28 1.30 -9.90
N HIS A 50 8.88 2.20 -9.01
CA HIS A 50 8.61 3.59 -9.34
C HIS A 50 9.91 4.41 -9.34
N VAL A 51 10.31 4.90 -10.52
CA VAL A 51 11.40 5.87 -10.64
C VAL A 51 10.80 7.28 -10.64
N CYS A 52 10.86 7.96 -9.50
CA CYS A 52 10.36 9.32 -9.38
C CYS A 52 11.25 10.29 -10.19
N GLN A 53 10.65 10.98 -11.15
CA GLN A 53 11.32 11.96 -12.00
C GLN A 53 11.12 13.40 -11.52
N LEU A 54 10.30 13.60 -10.48
CA LEU A 54 10.13 14.93 -9.90
C LEU A 54 11.46 15.35 -9.26
N LEU A 55 11.92 16.54 -9.64
CA LEU A 55 12.99 17.20 -8.92
C LEU A 55 12.44 17.47 -7.52
N LYS A 56 13.23 17.22 -6.48
CA LYS A 56 12.87 17.55 -5.10
C LYS A 56 12.87 19.07 -4.93
N GLU A 57 11.98 19.77 -5.61
CA GLU A 57 11.61 21.13 -5.24
C GLU A 57 10.78 21.07 -3.96
N GLU A 58 10.87 22.11 -3.15
CA GLU A 58 10.53 22.08 -1.72
C GLU A 58 9.04 21.82 -1.41
N ASN A 59 8.19 21.60 -2.43
CA ASN A 59 6.77 21.38 -2.25
C ASN A 59 6.13 20.40 -3.25
N GLU A 60 6.91 19.64 -4.02
CA GLU A 60 6.37 18.65 -4.95
C GLU A 60 6.28 17.26 -4.29
N GLN A 61 5.06 16.84 -3.97
CA GLN A 61 4.79 15.48 -3.47
C GLN A 61 4.41 14.56 -4.63
N CYS A 62 5.18 13.49 -4.81
CA CYS A 62 4.82 12.46 -5.77
C CYS A 62 3.77 11.53 -5.14
N LEU A 63 2.56 11.52 -5.70
CA LEU A 63 1.50 10.61 -5.26
C LEU A 63 1.94 9.13 -5.28
N VAL A 64 2.74 8.74 -6.29
CA VAL A 64 3.18 7.35 -6.43
C VAL A 64 4.20 6.99 -5.34
N CYS A 65 5.07 7.92 -4.93
CA CYS A 65 5.95 7.73 -3.77
C CYS A 65 5.16 7.57 -2.47
N GLU A 66 4.15 8.41 -2.23
CA GLU A 66 3.33 8.31 -1.02
C GLU A 66 2.52 7.01 -1.00
N LEU A 67 1.99 6.58 -2.16
CA LEU A 67 1.35 5.28 -2.28
C LEU A 67 2.34 4.14 -2.02
N SER A 68 3.59 4.19 -2.52
CA SER A 68 4.61 3.18 -2.18
C SER A 68 4.81 3.07 -0.67
N SER A 69 4.92 4.19 0.05
CA SER A 69 5.07 4.20 1.51
C SER A 69 3.86 3.55 2.20
N ILE A 70 2.64 3.91 1.79
CA ILE A 70 1.41 3.31 2.33
C ILE A 70 1.41 1.79 2.13
N PHE A 71 1.78 1.31 0.95
CA PHE A 71 1.83 -0.12 0.64
C PHE A 71 2.86 -0.87 1.51
N GLN A 72 3.96 -0.22 1.90
CA GLN A 72 4.95 -0.80 2.82
C GLN A 72 4.46 -0.86 4.26
N GLU A 73 3.71 0.14 4.73
CA GLU A 73 3.18 0.19 6.11
C GLU A 73 2.05 -0.82 6.39
N VAL A 74 1.24 -1.10 5.38
CA VAL A 74 0.08 -1.99 5.52
C VAL A 74 0.41 -3.47 5.27
N SER A 75 1.54 -3.77 4.63
CA SER A 75 1.98 -5.13 4.28
C SER A 75 2.39 -6.00 5.47
#